data_AF-A0A1I6Z0T3-F1
#
_entry.id   AF-A0A1I6Z0T3-F1
#
_cell.length_a   1.000
_cell.length_b   1.000
_cell.length_c   1.000
_cell.angle_alpha   90.00
_cell.angle_beta   90.00
_cell.angle_gamma   90.00
#
_symmetry.space_group_name_H-M   'P 1'
#
loop_
_entity.id
_entity.type
_entity.pdbx_description
1 polymer ?
#
loop_
_entity_poly.entity_id
_entity_poly.type
_entity_poly.pdbx_seq_one_letter_code
_entity_poly.pdbx_strand_id
1 'polypeptide(L)'
;MSPHETPGSAGTDPQREPAPGTAPERREVTVRRAPKYVPFLILGGLVGVGVAAVIAYTLPGDASYDSSSVFGFFMVLCAAGGVILGAVAALVLDRLSVRRAERAVVESVGDSAPDTPEADGGNRA
;
A
#
# COMPACT_ATOMS: atom_id res chain seq x y z
N MET A 1 43.91 72.04 6.54
CA MET A 1 42.77 71.85 7.44
C MET A 1 41.59 71.41 6.61
N SER A 2 40.93 70.27 6.74
CA SER A 2 41.28 68.92 7.17
C SER A 2 40.24 68.03 6.47
N PRO A 3 40.59 66.82 6.04
CA PRO A 3 39.61 65.84 5.56
C PRO A 3 38.66 65.50 6.72
N HIS A 4 37.35 65.54 6.50
CA HIS A 4 36.42 64.87 7.41
C HIS A 4 36.43 63.38 7.09
N GLU A 5 37.43 62.68 7.62
CA GLU A 5 37.32 61.26 7.93
C GLU A 5 36.50 61.14 9.22
N THR A 6 35.30 60.58 9.13
CA THR A 6 34.57 60.11 10.31
C THR A 6 34.98 58.66 10.55
N PRO A 7 35.45 58.32 11.76
CA PRO A 7 35.99 57.01 12.10
C PRO A 7 34.89 55.95 12.18
N GLY A 8 35.30 54.70 11.96
CA GLY A 8 34.44 53.55 11.74
C GLY A 8 33.32 53.36 12.76
N SER A 9 32.12 53.11 12.24
CA SER A 9 31.19 52.20 12.88
C SER A 9 31.42 50.83 12.26
N ALA A 10 32.34 50.08 12.89
CA ALA A 10 32.38 48.63 12.78
C ALA A 10 31.11 48.08 13.41
N GLY A 11 30.00 48.16 12.68
CA GLY A 11 28.86 47.27 12.85
C GLY A 11 29.23 45.92 12.26
N THR A 12 30.10 45.20 12.97
CA THR A 12 30.14 43.74 12.89
C THR A 12 28.75 43.30 13.30
N ASP A 13 27.90 42.98 12.34
CA ASP A 13 26.72 42.17 12.56
C ASP A 13 27.10 40.72 12.23
N PRO A 14 27.58 39.93 13.20
CA PRO A 14 27.86 38.52 13.00
C PRO A 14 26.56 37.68 12.99
N GLN A 15 25.37 38.27 12.83
CA GLN A 15 24.09 37.56 12.94
C GLN A 15 23.23 37.53 11.67
N ARG A 16 23.81 37.59 10.47
CA ARG A 16 23.06 37.29 9.24
C ARG A 16 23.46 35.99 8.54
N GLU A 17 23.35 34.88 9.26
CA GLU A 17 22.83 33.58 8.78
C GLU A 17 22.66 32.67 10.00
N PRO A 18 21.49 32.06 10.22
CA PRO A 18 20.95 31.06 9.30
C PRO A 18 19.44 31.22 9.06
N ALA A 19 18.96 31.03 7.83
CA ALA A 19 17.58 30.57 7.63
C ALA A 19 17.64 29.03 7.62
N PRO A 20 17.42 28.37 8.76
CA PRO A 20 17.48 26.92 8.85
C PRO A 20 16.34 26.32 8.04
N GLY A 21 16.71 25.47 7.09
CA GLY A 21 15.88 24.41 6.53
C GLY A 21 14.57 24.89 5.91
N THR A 22 14.54 24.99 4.58
CA THR A 22 13.38 24.52 3.83
C THR A 22 13.12 23.10 4.34
N ALA A 23 12.21 22.98 5.32
CA ALA A 23 11.77 21.70 5.83
C ALA A 23 11.46 20.86 4.59
N PRO A 24 11.96 19.61 4.49
CA PRO A 24 11.65 18.78 3.33
C PRO A 24 10.14 18.75 3.25
N GLU A 25 9.59 19.35 2.19
CA GLU A 25 8.17 19.37 1.92
C GLU A 25 7.78 17.89 1.87
N ARG A 26 7.24 17.41 2.98
CA ARG A 26 6.95 16.01 3.22
C ARG A 26 5.77 15.71 2.34
N ARG A 27 6.06 15.42 1.08
CA ARG A 27 5.08 15.05 0.09
C ARG A 27 4.57 13.68 0.50
N GLU A 28 3.51 13.67 1.29
CA GLU A 28 2.77 12.49 1.67
C GLU A 28 2.17 11.88 0.40
N VAL A 29 2.98 11.05 -0.25
CA VAL A 29 2.50 10.21 -1.33
C VAL A 29 1.71 9.11 -0.67
N THR A 30 0.39 9.26 -0.62
CA THR A 30 -0.54 8.17 -0.29
C THR A 30 -0.27 7.01 -1.22
N VAL A 31 0.49 6.02 -0.76
CA VAL A 31 0.67 4.75 -1.46
C VAL A 31 -0.63 3.99 -1.32
N ARG A 32 -1.52 4.18 -2.31
CA ARG A 32 -2.68 3.32 -2.48
C ARG A 32 -2.13 1.95 -2.89
N ARG A 33 -1.91 1.03 -1.93
CA ARG A 33 -1.66 -0.38 -2.28
C ARG A 33 -2.89 -0.86 -3.03
N ALA A 34 -2.76 -1.03 -4.35
CA ALA A 34 -3.84 -1.58 -5.16
C ALA A 34 -4.08 -3.02 -4.71
N PRO A 35 -5.29 -3.35 -4.24
CA PRO A 35 -5.62 -4.69 -3.80
C PRO A 35 -5.65 -5.68 -4.97
N LYS A 36 -4.98 -6.82 -4.79
CA LYS A 36 -4.72 -7.80 -5.86
C LYS A 36 -5.88 -8.78 -6.00
N TYR A 37 -6.93 -8.39 -6.73
CA TYR A 37 -8.08 -9.27 -7.00
C TYR A 37 -7.87 -10.27 -8.15
N VAL A 38 -6.89 -9.99 -9.03
CA VAL A 38 -6.55 -10.84 -10.21
C VAL A 38 -6.38 -12.33 -9.88
N PRO A 39 -5.59 -12.75 -8.88
CA PRO A 39 -5.42 -14.18 -8.58
C PRO A 39 -6.72 -14.88 -8.17
N PHE A 40 -7.63 -14.19 -7.48
CA PHE A 40 -8.92 -14.76 -7.08
C PHE A 40 -9.88 -14.93 -8.26
N LEU A 41 -9.85 -13.97 -9.20
CA LEU A 41 -10.61 -14.07 -10.46
C LEU A 41 -10.13 -15.29 -11.27
N ILE A 42 -8.81 -15.45 -11.40
CA ILE A 42 -8.21 -16.60 -12.11
C ILE A 42 -8.56 -17.91 -11.41
N LEU A 43 -8.42 -17.98 -10.09
CA LEU A 43 -8.72 -19.18 -9.31
C LEU A 43 -10.20 -19.57 -9.45
N GLY A 44 -11.11 -18.59 -9.30
CA GLY A 44 -12.54 -18.80 -9.48
C GLY A 44 -12.90 -19.27 -10.89
N GLY A 45 -12.29 -18.68 -11.92
CA GLY A 45 -12.45 -19.13 -13.31
C GLY A 45 -11.97 -20.56 -13.53
N LEU A 46 -10.79 -20.92 -13.02
CA LEU A 46 -10.24 -22.28 -13.11
C LEU A 46 -11.13 -23.31 -12.41
N VAL A 47 -11.64 -23.00 -11.22
CA VAL A 47 -12.60 -23.86 -10.52
C VAL A 47 -13.88 -24.02 -11.35
N GLY A 48 -14.39 -22.93 -11.94
CA GLY A 48 -15.55 -22.96 -12.85
C GLY A 48 -15.33 -23.86 -14.07
N VAL A 49 -14.16 -23.78 -14.71
CA VAL A 49 -13.80 -24.66 -15.83
C VAL A 49 -13.74 -26.13 -15.38
N GLY A 50 -13.17 -26.40 -14.20
CA GLY A 50 -13.15 -27.75 -13.63
C GLY A 50 -14.56 -28.31 -13.40
N VAL A 51 -15.46 -27.51 -12.83
CA VAL A 51 -16.88 -27.89 -12.65
C VAL A 51 -17.55 -28.18 -13.99
N ALA A 52 -17.33 -27.35 -15.01
CA ALA A 52 -17.88 -27.58 -16.35
C ALA A 52 -17.36 -28.87 -16.99
N ALA A 53 -16.06 -29.17 -16.84
CA ALA A 53 -15.48 -30.42 -17.31
C ALA A 53 -16.11 -31.64 -16.61
N VAL A 54 -16.28 -31.57 -15.29
CA VAL A 54 -16.97 -32.63 -14.53
C VAL A 54 -18.38 -32.83 -15.07
N ILE A 55 -19.17 -31.77 -15.25
CA ILE A 55 -20.54 -31.88 -15.79
C ILE A 55 -20.54 -32.52 -17.17
N ALA A 56 -19.64 -32.08 -18.07
CA ALA A 56 -19.65 -32.53 -19.46
C ALA A 56 -19.18 -33.99 -19.65
N TYR A 57 -18.30 -34.49 -18.78
CA TYR A 57 -17.67 -35.80 -18.96
C TYR A 57 -18.10 -36.87 -17.95
N THR A 58 -18.78 -36.51 -16.85
CA THR A 58 -19.23 -37.49 -15.84
C THR A 58 -20.72 -37.84 -15.92
N LEU A 59 -21.54 -36.99 -16.54
CA LEU A 59 -22.94 -37.30 -16.77
C LEU A 59 -23.05 -38.30 -17.93
N PRO A 60 -23.91 -39.34 -17.83
CA PRO A 60 -24.19 -40.24 -18.95
C PRO A 60 -24.67 -39.41 -20.14
N GLY A 61 -23.86 -39.36 -21.19
CA GLY A 61 -24.18 -38.59 -22.39
C GLY A 61 -25.27 -39.28 -23.19
N ASP A 62 -26.34 -38.55 -23.51
CA ASP A 62 -27.26 -38.95 -24.56
C ASP A 62 -26.55 -38.82 -25.92
N ALA A 63 -26.66 -39.84 -26.79
CA ALA A 63 -26.02 -39.84 -28.11
C ALA A 63 -26.44 -38.67 -29.02
N SER A 64 -27.47 -37.92 -28.63
CA SER A 64 -27.95 -36.73 -29.33
C SER A 64 -27.11 -35.47 -29.09
N TYR A 65 -26.29 -35.43 -28.03
CA TYR A 65 -25.51 -34.24 -27.66
C TYR A 65 -24.02 -34.54 -27.61
N ASP A 66 -23.26 -33.77 -28.38
CA ASP A 66 -21.81 -33.86 -28.36
C ASP A 66 -21.24 -33.26 -27.07
N SER A 67 -20.42 -34.04 -26.36
CA SER A 67 -19.83 -33.65 -25.07
C SER A 67 -18.99 -32.37 -25.16
N SER A 68 -18.38 -32.07 -26.31
CA SER A 68 -17.59 -30.84 -26.47
C SER A 68 -18.47 -29.59 -26.52
N SER A 69 -19.67 -29.71 -27.10
CA SER A 69 -20.66 -28.61 -27.12
C SER A 69 -21.24 -28.35 -25.74
N VAL A 70 -21.57 -29.43 -25.01
CA VAL A 70 -22.01 -29.35 -23.60
C VAL A 70 -20.92 -28.72 -22.74
N PHE A 71 -19.67 -29.18 -22.88
CA PHE A 71 -18.53 -28.60 -22.19
C PHE A 71 -18.39 -27.11 -22.48
N GLY A 72 -18.38 -26.69 -23.75
CA GLY A 72 -18.24 -25.28 -24.12
C GLY A 72 -19.34 -24.41 -23.51
N PHE A 73 -20.59 -24.84 -23.57
CA PHE A 73 -21.73 -24.11 -22.99
C PHE A 73 -21.59 -23.95 -21.47
N PHE A 74 -21.36 -25.04 -20.74
CA PHE A 74 -21.19 -24.98 -19.29
C PHE A 74 -19.89 -24.30 -18.88
N MET A 75 -18.82 -24.39 -19.68
CA MET A 75 -17.54 -23.75 -19.40
C MET A 75 -17.69 -22.23 -19.37
N VAL A 76 -18.43 -21.64 -20.30
CA VAL A 76 -18.71 -20.19 -20.28
C VAL A 76 -19.52 -19.81 -19.04
N LEU A 77 -20.61 -20.53 -18.74
CA LEU A 77 -21.48 -20.22 -17.60
C LEU A 77 -20.77 -20.42 -16.26
N CYS A 78 -20.12 -21.56 -16.06
CA CYS A 78 -19.41 -21.90 -14.83
C CYS A 78 -18.15 -21.05 -14.65
N ALA A 79 -17.40 -20.73 -15.70
CA ALA A 79 -16.26 -19.82 -15.59
C ALA A 79 -16.72 -18.41 -15.22
N ALA A 80 -17.75 -17.87 -15.86
CA ALA A 80 -18.29 -16.55 -15.51
C ALA A 80 -18.80 -16.52 -14.06
N GLY A 81 -19.60 -17.52 -13.65
CA GLY A 81 -20.07 -17.65 -12.28
C GLY A 81 -18.93 -17.83 -11.28
N GLY A 82 -17.92 -18.64 -11.61
CA GLY A 82 -16.73 -18.87 -10.81
C GLY A 82 -15.89 -17.61 -10.64
N VAL A 83 -15.73 -16.81 -11.69
CA VAL A 83 -15.06 -15.49 -11.64
C VAL A 83 -15.83 -14.53 -10.72
N ILE A 84 -17.16 -14.49 -10.81
CA ILE A 84 -18.00 -13.64 -9.93
C ILE A 84 -17.83 -14.07 -8.47
N LEU A 85 -17.93 -15.36 -8.18
CA LEU A 85 -17.71 -15.90 -6.83
C LEU A 85 -16.28 -15.62 -6.33
N GLY A 86 -15.29 -15.78 -7.21
CA GLY A 86 -13.89 -15.44 -6.94
C GLY A 86 -13.73 -13.96 -6.63
N ALA A 87 -14.38 -13.07 -7.38
CA ALA A 87 -14.39 -11.63 -7.14
C ALA A 87 -15.02 -11.28 -5.79
N VAL A 88 -16.17 -11.87 -5.45
CA VAL A 88 -16.83 -11.68 -4.16
C VAL A 88 -15.92 -12.13 -3.02
N ALA A 89 -15.31 -13.31 -3.14
CA ALA A 89 -14.32 -13.79 -2.17
C ALA A 89 -13.13 -12.82 -2.05
N ALA A 90 -12.63 -12.31 -3.18
CA ALA A 90 -11.54 -11.35 -3.22
C ALA A 90 -11.91 -10.05 -2.49
N LEU A 91 -13.12 -9.52 -2.70
CA LEU A 91 -13.62 -8.32 -2.03
C LEU A 91 -13.76 -8.52 -0.51
N VAL A 92 -14.21 -9.71 -0.09
CA VAL A 92 -14.31 -10.06 1.34
C VAL A 92 -12.92 -10.15 1.96
N LEU A 93 -12.00 -10.90 1.35
CA LEU A 93 -10.63 -11.07 1.86
C LEU A 93 -9.86 -9.74 1.85
N ASP A 94 -10.06 -8.92 0.82
CA ASP A 94 -9.43 -7.61 0.72
C ASP A 94 -9.90 -6.67 1.84
N ARG A 95 -11.20 -6.67 2.17
CA ARG A 95 -11.71 -5.94 3.33
C ARG A 95 -11.05 -6.38 4.64
N LEU A 96 -10.77 -7.67 4.81
CA LEU A 96 -10.04 -8.16 5.99
C LEU A 96 -8.55 -7.80 5.93
N SER A 97 -7.94 -7.87 4.76
CA SER A 97 -6.52 -7.59 4.54
C SER A 97 -6.17 -6.12 4.80
N VAL A 98 -6.99 -5.19 4.32
CA VAL A 98 -6.84 -3.75 4.60
C VAL A 98 -6.85 -3.48 6.11
N ARG A 99 -7.78 -4.09 6.84
CA ARG A 99 -7.86 -3.97 8.31
C ARG A 99 -6.66 -4.60 9.03
N ARG A 100 -6.08 -5.67 8.47
CA ARG A 100 -4.91 -6.36 9.05
C ARG A 100 -3.62 -5.58 8.78
N ALA A 101 -3.47 -5.00 7.60
CA ALA A 101 -2.32 -4.19 7.21
C ALA A 101 -2.21 -2.92 8.06
N GLU A 102 -3.34 -2.33 8.44
CA GLU A 102 -3.40 -1.18 9.36
C GLU A 102 -2.80 -1.52 10.74
N ARG A 103 -3.00 -2.75 11.24
CA ARG A 103 -2.41 -3.18 12.52
C ARG A 103 -0.90 -3.42 12.46
N ALA A 104 -0.34 -3.77 11.31
CA ALA A 104 1.08 -4.09 11.18
C ALA A 104 1.99 -2.84 11.07
N VAL A 105 1.46 -1.70 10.63
CA VAL A 105 2.21 -0.42 10.58
C VAL A 105 2.26 0.25 11.96
N VAL A 106 1.32 -0.09 12.85
CA VAL A 106 1.19 0.54 14.18
C VAL A 106 2.23 0.02 15.20
N GLU A 107 2.96 -1.06 14.90
CA GLU A 107 3.96 -1.64 15.82
C GLU A 107 5.42 -1.30 15.49
N SER A 108 5.69 -0.21 14.74
CA SER A 108 7.08 0.25 14.50
C SER A 108 7.31 1.73 14.80
N VAL A 109 6.87 2.21 15.97
CA VAL A 109 7.44 3.41 16.57
C VAL A 109 8.04 3.03 17.92
N GLY A 110 9.19 2.36 17.84
CA GLY A 110 10.24 2.47 18.84
C GLY A 110 11.31 3.39 18.25
N ASP A 111 11.01 4.68 18.10
CA ASP A 111 12.06 5.68 17.93
C ASP A 111 12.44 6.14 19.33
N SER A 112 13.47 5.51 19.88
CA SER A 112 14.16 6.04 21.05
C SER A 112 14.83 7.34 20.64
N ALA A 113 14.13 8.46 20.80
CA ALA A 113 14.77 9.76 20.83
C ALA A 113 15.79 9.78 21.98
N PRO A 114 16.99 10.33 21.77
CA PRO A 114 18.12 10.15 22.66
C PRO A 114 17.85 10.79 24.02
N ASP A 115 18.07 10.05 25.11
CA ASP A 115 18.20 10.62 26.44
C ASP A 115 19.36 11.63 26.41
N THR A 116 19.01 12.90 26.23
CA THR A 116 19.90 14.02 26.55
C THR A 116 19.23 14.77 27.70
N PRO A 117 19.42 14.32 28.95
CA PRO A 117 19.12 15.16 30.09
C PRO A 117 20.13 16.30 30.08
N GLU A 118 19.68 17.41 29.52
CA GLU A 118 19.58 18.70 30.17
C GLU A 118 20.62 18.98 31.27
N ALA A 119 21.34 20.06 31.04
CA ALA A 119 22.16 20.75 32.02
C ALA A 119 21.40 21.02 33.32
N ASP A 120 21.95 20.63 34.46
CA ASP A 120 21.89 21.41 35.70
C ASP A 120 22.93 20.89 36.71
N GLY A 121 23.45 21.79 37.53
CA GLY A 121 24.07 21.41 38.80
C GLY A 121 25.49 21.94 38.98
N GLY A 122 25.61 23.23 39.26
CA GLY A 122 26.85 23.79 39.78
C GLY A 122 27.28 23.16 41.12
N ASN A 123 28.59 23.13 41.34
CA ASN A 123 29.22 23.09 42.67
C ASN A 123 30.65 23.65 42.49
N ARG A 124 30.90 24.93 42.79
CA ARG A 124 31.51 25.40 44.06
C ARG A 124 32.67 24.51 44.52
N ALA A 125 33.88 25.00 44.31
CA ALA A 125 34.92 25.23 45.33
C ALA A 125 36.17 25.81 44.66
#